data_AF-A0AAV0UZB1-F1
#
_entry.id   AF-A0AAV0UZB1-F1
#
_cell.length_a   1.000
_cell.length_b   1.000
_cell.length_c   1.000
_cell.angle_alpha   90.00
_cell.angle_beta   90.00
_cell.angle_gamma   90.00
#
_symmetry.space_group_name_H-M   'P 1'
#
loop_
_entity.id
_entity.type
_entity.pdbx_description
1 polymer ?
#
loop_
_entity_poly.entity_id
_entity_poly.type
_entity_poly.pdbx_seq_one_letter_code
_entity_poly.pdbx_strand_id
1 'polypeptide(L)'
;MEEAEEDPVVREIPVHLTNEACRNLFMVQFPLRPTYRPLPEPPRRARVKPINQMMQLDFAVDQRSGHFDPDAEDYLKQTHLRMQSAHVPALTNYVVGVFRQGQLHLTRLSSVVQMRPSLSHIDDAVNEDEKDMEVEAKREPPSTEMKEVQFQFKKKQSERAISAIQNSYAYKKQQIDAENWIELQVYDKKSAGAADEFESLFSEKEEEVVSTMTSDEYIKAMQYRSMAAVDKPRASTNPAPTNDEDEEQEDEINGACDWTAASCSSQHEARKSYWRHSSMWVCMCEGACFLLAPWCAAERRQCAARNDIIKALAKTPSGVLRMELVENFSVDAGVAKTILTEFATLEPKTRKWSFRIDHDDTFTKRFPAVAKTIKL
;
A
#
# COMPACT_ATOMS: atom_id res chain seq x y z
N MET A 1 37.24 -14.19 17.47
CA MET A 1 35.80 -14.49 17.49
C MET A 1 35.37 -14.26 18.91
N GLU A 2 34.77 -13.11 19.17
CA GLU A 2 34.06 -12.87 20.43
C GLU A 2 32.74 -13.62 20.31
N GLU A 3 32.53 -14.60 21.19
CA GLU A 3 31.22 -15.23 21.38
C GLU A 3 30.29 -14.13 21.88
N ALA A 4 29.28 -13.78 21.09
CA ALA A 4 28.24 -12.86 21.52
C ALA A 4 27.55 -13.47 22.73
N GLU A 5 27.72 -12.88 23.91
CA GLU A 5 26.99 -13.26 25.12
C GLU A 5 25.49 -13.19 24.82
N GLU A 6 24.83 -14.35 24.75
CA GLU A 6 23.38 -14.44 24.54
C GLU A 6 22.66 -13.74 25.71
N ASP A 7 21.86 -12.71 25.38
CA ASP A 7 21.05 -11.96 26.34
C ASP A 7 20.07 -12.92 27.07
N PRO A 8 20.16 -13.09 28.40
CA PRO A 8 19.37 -14.09 29.11
C PRO A 8 17.88 -13.73 29.14
N VAL A 9 17.03 -14.72 28.87
CA VAL A 9 15.57 -14.57 29.02
C VAL A 9 15.22 -14.27 30.48
N VAL A 10 14.74 -13.05 30.74
CA VAL A 10 14.36 -12.60 32.09
C VAL A 10 12.98 -13.11 32.49
N ARG A 11 12.05 -13.22 31.55
CA ARG A 11 10.65 -13.62 31.80
C ARG A 11 9.98 -14.14 30.54
N GLU A 12 9.30 -15.27 30.67
CA GLU A 12 8.37 -15.81 29.67
C GLU A 12 6.95 -15.35 30.00
N ILE A 13 6.24 -14.81 29.01
CA ILE A 13 4.87 -14.29 29.16
C ILE A 13 3.96 -15.09 28.24
N PRO A 14 2.94 -15.80 28.76
CA PRO A 14 1.96 -16.48 27.93
C PRO A 14 1.14 -15.46 27.14
N VAL A 15 0.94 -15.72 25.85
CA VAL A 15 0.12 -14.89 24.97
C VAL A 15 -1.09 -15.68 24.49
N HIS A 16 -2.28 -15.21 24.85
CA HIS A 16 -3.55 -15.83 24.46
C HIS A 16 -4.23 -14.97 23.39
N LEU A 17 -4.81 -15.61 22.37
CA LEU A 17 -5.62 -14.93 21.37
C LEU A 17 -7.11 -15.21 21.65
N THR A 18 -7.87 -14.15 21.88
CA THR A 18 -9.31 -14.23 22.16
C THR A 18 -10.09 -13.79 20.93
N ASN A 19 -11.07 -14.59 20.48
CA ASN A 19 -11.88 -14.30 19.29
C ASN A 19 -13.34 -13.91 19.56
N GLU A 20 -13.82 -14.09 20.79
CA GLU A 20 -15.26 -13.97 21.13
C GLU A 20 -15.77 -12.53 21.04
N ALA A 21 -15.01 -11.56 21.59
CA ALA A 21 -15.35 -10.14 21.57
C ALA A 21 -14.93 -9.40 20.27
N CYS A 22 -14.25 -10.07 19.33
CA CYS A 22 -13.59 -9.43 18.18
C CYS A 22 -14.51 -8.78 17.16
N ARG A 23 -15.81 -9.09 17.16
CA ARG A 23 -16.75 -8.61 16.13
C ARG A 23 -17.26 -7.19 16.39
N ASN A 24 -17.24 -6.74 17.64
CA ASN A 24 -17.86 -5.49 18.07
C ASN A 24 -16.90 -4.57 18.83
N LEU A 25 -15.58 -4.82 18.76
CA LEU A 25 -14.58 -4.06 19.49
C LEU A 25 -14.04 -2.90 18.65
N PHE A 26 -14.40 -1.68 19.04
CA PHE A 26 -13.99 -0.45 18.38
C PHE A 26 -12.97 0.31 19.22
N MET A 27 -11.93 0.84 18.58
CA MET A 27 -11.03 1.80 19.22
C MET A 27 -11.53 3.22 18.91
N VAL A 28 -12.04 3.91 19.92
CA VAL A 28 -12.56 5.28 19.79
C VAL A 28 -11.50 6.28 20.26
N GLN A 29 -10.99 7.09 19.34
CA GLN A 29 -9.97 8.11 19.61
C GLN A 29 -10.58 9.50 19.66
N PHE A 30 -10.03 10.38 20.50
CA PHE A 30 -10.44 11.79 20.62
C PHE A 30 -9.26 12.72 20.34
N PRO A 31 -8.88 12.95 19.06
CA PRO A 31 -7.65 13.68 18.73
C PRO A 31 -7.59 15.12 19.28
N LEU A 32 -8.74 15.75 19.49
CA LEU A 32 -8.86 17.12 20.00
C LEU A 32 -8.92 17.18 21.55
N ARG A 33 -8.79 16.05 22.24
CA ARG A 33 -8.80 15.98 23.70
C ARG A 33 -7.43 15.52 24.21
N PRO A 34 -6.73 16.34 25.01
CA PRO A 34 -5.49 15.92 25.62
C PRO A 34 -5.74 14.90 26.73
N THR A 35 -4.75 14.07 27.03
CA THR A 35 -4.84 12.99 28.02
C THR A 35 -5.17 13.47 29.43
N TYR A 36 -4.75 14.67 29.80
CA TYR A 36 -5.04 15.28 31.11
C TYR A 36 -6.45 15.88 31.23
N ARG A 37 -7.22 15.97 30.14
CA ARG A 37 -8.60 16.48 30.12
C ARG A 37 -9.51 15.52 29.34
N PRO A 38 -9.78 14.33 29.89
CA PRO A 38 -10.75 13.41 29.31
C PRO A 38 -12.17 14.00 29.41
N LEU A 39 -13.11 13.38 28.69
CA LEU A 39 -14.53 13.70 28.86
C LEU A 39 -14.97 13.27 30.27
N PRO A 40 -15.58 14.17 31.06
CA PRO A 40 -15.83 13.93 32.48
C PRO A 40 -16.95 12.92 32.73
N GLU A 41 -17.92 12.85 31.83
CA GLU A 41 -19.11 12.00 31.94
C GLU A 41 -19.22 11.06 30.73
N PRO A 42 -19.80 9.86 30.92
CA PRO A 42 -20.15 9.00 29.80
C PRO A 42 -21.16 9.71 28.87
N PRO A 43 -21.19 9.37 27.58
CA PRO A 43 -22.15 9.96 26.66
C PRO A 43 -23.58 9.62 27.09
N ARG A 44 -24.48 10.60 27.00
CA ARG A 44 -25.90 10.40 27.32
C ARG A 44 -26.59 9.51 26.29
N ARG A 45 -26.18 9.62 25.03
CA ARG A 45 -26.70 8.84 23.90
C ARG A 45 -25.55 8.39 23.01
N ALA A 46 -25.62 7.15 22.57
CA ALA A 46 -24.74 6.59 21.55
C ALA A 46 -25.58 6.07 20.39
N ARG A 47 -25.13 6.32 19.17
CA ARG A 47 -25.80 5.91 17.94
C ARG A 47 -24.75 5.36 16.98
N VAL A 48 -25.11 4.31 16.24
CA VAL A 48 -24.20 3.66 15.30
C VAL A 48 -24.88 3.38 13.96
N LYS A 49 -24.09 3.46 12.90
CA LYS A 49 -24.38 2.97 11.55
C LYS A 49 -23.39 1.84 11.26
N PRO A 50 -23.77 0.57 11.44
CA PRO A 50 -22.83 -0.56 11.38
C PRO A 50 -22.22 -0.77 9.98
N ILE A 51 -22.96 -0.49 8.90
CA ILE A 51 -22.50 -0.74 7.53
C ILE A 51 -21.46 0.32 7.13
N ASN A 52 -21.76 1.60 7.37
CA ASN A 52 -20.84 2.70 7.09
C ASN A 52 -19.80 2.94 8.21
N GLN A 53 -19.81 2.13 9.28
CA GLN A 53 -18.94 2.23 10.45
C GLN A 53 -18.87 3.64 11.06
N MET A 54 -20.03 4.29 11.16
CA MET A 54 -20.14 5.61 11.78
C MET A 54 -20.73 5.51 13.18
N MET A 55 -20.20 6.28 14.11
CA MET A 55 -20.65 6.37 15.48
C MET A 55 -20.88 7.84 15.83
N GLN A 56 -21.94 8.09 16.59
CA GLN A 56 -22.28 9.40 17.09
C GLN A 56 -22.54 9.32 18.59
N LEU A 57 -21.86 10.19 19.34
CA LEU A 57 -21.93 10.25 20.80
C LEU A 57 -22.36 11.65 21.21
N ASP A 58 -23.41 11.75 22.02
CA ASP A 58 -23.87 13.03 22.56
C ASP A 58 -23.48 13.12 24.04
N PHE A 59 -22.69 14.13 24.39
CA PHE A 59 -22.31 14.45 25.76
C PHE A 59 -23.16 15.60 26.28
N ALA A 60 -23.56 15.57 27.55
CA ALA A 60 -24.24 16.69 28.18
C ALA A 60 -23.29 17.88 28.35
N VAL A 61 -23.79 19.09 28.15
CA VAL A 61 -23.07 20.33 28.46
C VAL A 61 -23.70 20.95 29.70
N ASP A 62 -22.86 21.40 30.64
CA ASP A 62 -23.34 22.10 31.83
C ASP A 62 -23.74 23.54 31.49
N GLN A 63 -25.04 23.74 31.32
CA GLN A 63 -25.65 25.05 31.02
C GLN A 63 -25.67 26.00 32.22
N ARG A 64 -25.36 25.51 33.43
CA ARG A 64 -25.28 26.36 34.64
C ARG A 64 -23.89 26.93 34.86
N SER A 65 -22.91 26.44 34.11
CA SER A 65 -21.53 26.90 34.23
C SER A 65 -21.39 28.32 33.70
N GLY A 66 -20.49 29.12 34.31
CA GLY A 66 -20.16 30.45 33.79
C GLY A 66 -19.43 30.44 32.44
N HIS A 67 -19.24 29.27 31.83
CA HIS A 67 -18.66 29.09 30.50
C HIS A 67 -19.74 28.87 29.43
N PHE A 68 -21.01 28.86 29.81
CA PHE A 68 -22.15 28.79 28.91
C PHE A 68 -22.76 30.19 28.79
N ASP A 69 -22.97 30.66 27.57
CA ASP A 69 -23.65 31.92 27.30
C ASP A 69 -25.16 31.67 27.10
N PRO A 70 -26.02 32.02 28.07
CA PRO A 70 -27.46 31.84 27.95
C PRO A 70 -28.12 32.87 27.02
N ASP A 71 -27.45 33.98 26.72
CA ASP A 71 -27.99 35.11 25.94
C ASP A 71 -27.73 34.95 24.43
N ALA A 72 -26.92 33.94 24.04
CA ALA A 72 -26.71 33.58 22.64
C ALA A 72 -28.03 33.22 21.91
N GLU A 73 -28.01 33.17 20.58
CA GLU A 73 -29.15 32.72 19.79
C GLU A 73 -29.40 31.22 19.98
N ASP A 74 -30.65 30.78 19.97
CA ASP A 74 -31.01 29.41 20.33
C ASP A 74 -30.39 28.35 19.41
N TYR A 75 -30.21 28.65 18.12
CA TYR A 75 -29.54 27.75 17.18
C TYR A 75 -28.01 27.68 17.38
N LEU A 76 -27.41 28.59 18.15
CA LEU A 76 -25.99 28.55 18.55
C LEU A 76 -25.79 27.90 19.92
N LYS A 77 -26.86 27.74 20.72
CA LYS A 77 -26.78 27.15 22.05
C LYS A 77 -26.50 25.65 21.97
N GLN A 78 -25.25 25.29 22.25
CA GLN A 78 -24.85 23.90 22.30
C GLN A 78 -25.32 23.22 23.60
N THR A 79 -26.55 22.71 23.61
CA THR A 79 -27.12 21.96 24.75
C THR A 79 -26.43 20.62 25.00
N HIS A 80 -25.95 19.98 23.92
CA HIS A 80 -25.23 18.72 23.95
C HIS A 80 -24.02 18.81 23.02
N LEU A 81 -22.85 18.37 23.49
CA LEU A 81 -21.66 18.23 22.67
C LEU A 81 -21.80 16.95 21.85
N ARG A 82 -22.18 17.11 20.58
CA ARG A 82 -22.27 16.03 19.62
C ARG A 82 -20.91 15.73 19.02
N MET A 83 -20.45 14.50 19.19
CA MET A 83 -19.22 13.99 18.60
C MET A 83 -19.60 12.99 17.51
N GLN A 84 -19.04 13.17 16.31
CA GLN A 84 -19.24 12.28 15.18
C GLN A 84 -17.91 11.61 14.81
N SER A 85 -17.99 10.33 14.48
CA SER A 85 -16.82 9.56 14.12
C SER A 85 -16.45 9.71 12.64
N ALA A 86 -15.16 9.67 12.38
CA ALA A 86 -14.59 9.41 11.07
C ALA A 86 -13.85 8.07 11.14
N HIS A 87 -14.12 7.19 10.18
CA HIS A 87 -13.43 5.91 10.05
C HIS A 87 -11.95 6.13 9.69
N VAL A 88 -11.05 5.43 10.39
CA VAL A 88 -9.62 5.43 10.07
C VAL A 88 -9.28 4.08 9.41
N PRO A 89 -8.92 4.08 8.11
CA PRO A 89 -8.51 2.86 7.42
C PRO A 89 -7.34 2.20 8.14
N ALA A 90 -7.51 0.93 8.50
CA ALA A 90 -6.44 0.18 9.14
C ALA A 90 -5.37 -0.19 8.11
N LEU A 91 -4.11 0.19 8.36
CA LEU A 91 -2.97 -0.20 7.52
C LEU A 91 -2.57 -1.66 7.76
N THR A 92 -2.87 -2.19 8.94
CA THR A 92 -2.53 -3.54 9.39
C THR A 92 -3.61 -4.09 10.32
N ASN A 93 -3.46 -5.33 10.76
CA ASN A 93 -4.36 -5.91 11.76
C ASN A 93 -4.00 -5.35 13.15
N TYR A 94 -4.90 -4.55 13.72
CA TYR A 94 -4.73 -4.04 15.08
C TYR A 94 -5.37 -4.98 16.12
N VAL A 95 -4.71 -5.08 17.28
CA VAL A 95 -5.17 -5.85 18.44
C VAL A 95 -5.07 -5.00 19.70
N VAL A 96 -5.95 -5.24 20.66
CA VAL A 96 -5.84 -4.73 22.03
C VAL A 96 -5.24 -5.83 22.89
N GLY A 97 -4.17 -5.50 23.61
CA GLY A 97 -3.56 -6.40 24.59
C GLY A 97 -3.93 -6.00 26.01
N VAL A 98 -4.49 -6.93 26.78
CA VAL A 98 -4.78 -6.74 28.21
C VAL A 98 -3.89 -7.67 29.04
N PHE A 99 -3.21 -7.10 30.03
CA PHE A 99 -2.31 -7.85 30.91
C PHE A 99 -3.01 -8.21 32.23
N ARG A 100 -3.02 -9.49 32.60
CA ARG A 100 -3.61 -9.98 33.86
C ARG A 100 -2.79 -11.13 34.41
N GLN A 101 -2.41 -11.04 35.69
CA GLN A 101 -1.70 -12.12 36.41
C GLN A 101 -0.42 -12.65 35.71
N GLY A 102 0.26 -11.83 34.90
CA GLY A 102 1.46 -12.26 34.17
C GLY A 102 1.20 -12.81 32.76
N GLN A 103 -0.07 -12.87 32.33
CA GLN A 103 -0.50 -13.32 31.01
C GLN A 103 -0.95 -12.13 30.16
N LEU A 104 -0.72 -12.21 28.85
CA LEU A 104 -1.15 -11.22 27.85
C LEU A 104 -2.27 -11.80 27.01
N HIS A 105 -3.45 -11.18 27.05
CA HIS A 105 -4.59 -11.56 26.21
C HIS A 105 -4.74 -10.55 25.07
N LEU A 106 -4.73 -11.04 23.83
CA LEU A 106 -4.87 -10.25 22.62
C LEU A 106 -6.28 -10.43 22.04
N THR A 107 -6.97 -9.32 21.80
CA THR A 107 -8.28 -9.29 21.14
C THR A 107 -8.19 -8.44 19.88
N ARG A 108 -8.67 -8.94 18.74
CA ARG A 108 -8.66 -8.20 17.48
C ARG A 108 -9.62 -7.01 17.52
N LEU A 109 -9.17 -5.87 16.99
CA LEU A 109 -10.00 -4.70 16.76
C LEU A 109 -10.80 -4.84 15.46
N SER A 110 -12.09 -4.53 15.52
CA SER A 110 -12.97 -4.52 14.35
C SER A 110 -12.73 -3.27 13.51
N SER A 111 -12.62 -2.11 14.15
CA SER A 111 -12.41 -0.82 13.48
C SER A 111 -11.83 0.23 14.43
N VAL A 112 -11.13 1.21 13.86
CA VAL A 112 -10.58 2.37 14.57
C VAL A 112 -11.30 3.61 14.07
N VAL A 113 -11.86 4.38 15.01
CA VAL A 113 -12.65 5.56 14.69
C VAL A 113 -12.15 6.78 15.45
N GLN A 114 -12.12 7.93 14.78
CA GLN A 114 -11.72 9.21 15.36
C GLN A 114 -12.93 10.11 15.54
N MET A 115 -13.16 10.55 16.78
CA MET A 115 -14.26 11.42 17.13
C MET A 115 -13.89 12.89 16.93
N ARG A 116 -14.78 13.64 16.27
CA ARG A 116 -14.69 15.08 16.08
C ARG A 116 -16.01 15.76 16.49
N PRO A 117 -15.97 16.95 17.09
CA PRO A 117 -17.18 17.73 17.34
C PRO A 117 -17.92 17.99 16.03
N SER A 118 -19.23 17.81 16.05
CA SER A 118 -20.12 18.11 14.93
C SER A 118 -21.01 19.28 15.30
N LEU A 119 -21.13 20.25 14.39
CA LEU A 119 -21.94 21.45 14.52
C LEU A 119 -23.27 21.32 13.76
N SER A 120 -23.79 20.10 13.61
CA SER A 120 -24.98 19.84 12.78
C SER A 120 -26.20 20.68 13.16
N HIS A 121 -26.32 21.10 14.42
CA HIS A 121 -27.39 21.97 14.89
C HIS A 121 -27.44 23.34 14.18
N ILE A 122 -26.29 23.85 13.74
CA ILE A 122 -26.21 25.09 12.95
C ILE A 122 -26.69 24.82 11.52
N ASP A 123 -26.21 23.73 10.91
CA ASP A 123 -26.64 23.32 9.57
C ASP A 123 -28.14 23.03 9.54
N ASP A 124 -28.67 22.35 10.56
CA ASP A 124 -30.08 22.01 10.70
C ASP A 124 -30.94 23.28 10.77
N ALA A 125 -30.53 24.28 11.56
CA ALA A 125 -31.24 25.56 11.66
C ALA A 125 -31.26 26.35 10.34
N VAL A 126 -30.12 26.44 9.64
CA VAL A 126 -30.05 27.11 8.32
C VAL A 126 -30.97 26.41 7.31
N ASN A 127 -31.00 25.07 7.32
CA ASN A 127 -31.87 24.31 6.43
C ASN A 127 -33.36 24.44 6.79
N GLU A 128 -33.70 24.67 8.06
CA GLU A 128 -35.07 24.95 8.50
C GLU A 128 -35.51 26.33 8.03
N ASP A 129 -34.67 27.36 8.19
CA ASP A 129 -34.94 28.72 7.72
C ASP A 129 -35.15 28.77 6.19
N GLU A 130 -34.31 28.07 5.41
CA GLU A 130 -34.46 27.99 3.95
C GLU A 130 -35.80 27.34 3.55
N LYS A 131 -36.22 26.28 4.26
CA LYS A 131 -37.50 25.61 4.00
C LYS A 131 -38.66 26.51 4.35
N ASP A 132 -38.59 27.25 5.45
CA ASP A 132 -39.64 28.15 5.89
C ASP A 132 -39.81 29.31 4.89
N MET A 133 -38.70 29.88 4.39
CA MET A 133 -38.73 30.88 3.31
C MET A 133 -39.32 30.33 2.02
N GLU A 134 -38.99 29.10 1.61
CA GLU A 134 -39.58 28.46 0.44
C GLU A 134 -41.09 28.20 0.59
N VAL A 135 -41.52 27.79 1.79
CA VAL A 135 -42.94 27.54 2.08
C VAL A 135 -43.70 28.86 2.08
N GLU A 136 -43.11 29.95 2.58
CA GLU A 136 -43.71 31.28 2.56
C GLU A 136 -43.82 31.83 1.13
N ALA A 137 -42.80 31.67 0.28
CA ALA A 137 -42.84 32.04 -1.13
C ALA A 137 -43.88 31.24 -1.94
N LYS A 138 -44.09 29.96 -1.61
CA LYS A 138 -45.12 29.11 -2.24
C LYS A 138 -46.55 29.41 -1.77
N ARG A 139 -46.74 30.22 -0.72
CA ARG A 139 -48.06 30.68 -0.25
C ARG A 139 -48.55 31.93 -1.01
N GLU A 140 -47.72 32.56 -1.83
CA GLU A 140 -48.20 33.49 -2.86
C GLU A 140 -49.01 32.71 -3.92
N PRO A 141 -50.17 33.22 -4.36
CA PRO A 141 -51.12 32.41 -5.14
C PRO A 141 -50.50 31.98 -6.48
N PRO A 142 -50.49 30.68 -6.80
CA PRO A 142 -49.86 30.21 -8.03
C PRO A 142 -50.68 30.66 -9.24
N SER A 143 -50.06 31.43 -10.15
CA SER A 143 -50.57 31.58 -11.50
C SER A 143 -50.53 30.20 -12.17
N THR A 144 -51.68 29.77 -12.66
CA THR A 144 -51.95 28.46 -13.27
C THR A 144 -51.06 28.21 -14.49
N GLU A 145 -49.90 27.58 -14.31
CA GLU A 145 -49.10 27.06 -15.42
C GLU A 145 -49.32 25.56 -15.59
N MET A 146 -49.79 25.22 -16.79
CA MET A 146 -50.09 23.88 -17.28
C MET A 146 -48.87 22.97 -17.12
N LYS A 147 -49.03 21.83 -16.43
CA LYS A 147 -48.02 20.78 -16.37
C LYS A 147 -47.86 20.12 -17.74
N GLU A 148 -46.89 20.58 -18.52
CA GLU A 148 -46.38 19.82 -19.66
C GLU A 148 -45.61 18.59 -19.13
N VAL A 149 -46.12 17.41 -19.47
CA VAL A 149 -45.45 16.13 -19.20
C VAL A 149 -44.27 16.00 -20.16
N GLN A 150 -43.11 16.54 -19.75
CA GLN A 150 -41.87 16.30 -20.46
C GLN A 150 -41.42 14.85 -20.23
N PHE A 151 -41.61 14.02 -21.24
CA PHE A 151 -41.00 12.69 -21.30
C PHE A 151 -39.48 12.84 -21.48
N GLN A 152 -38.75 12.93 -20.36
CA GLN A 152 -37.29 12.82 -20.39
C GLN A 152 -36.92 11.37 -20.73
N PHE A 153 -36.53 11.14 -21.97
CA PHE A 153 -35.86 9.92 -22.38
C PHE A 153 -34.59 9.75 -21.54
N LYS A 154 -34.60 8.79 -20.61
CA LYS A 154 -33.39 8.39 -19.86
C LYS A 154 -32.39 7.81 -20.85
N LYS A 155 -31.51 8.67 -21.36
CA LYS A 155 -30.36 8.27 -22.18
C LYS A 155 -29.58 7.23 -21.39
N LYS A 156 -29.44 6.02 -21.93
CA LYS A 156 -28.70 4.92 -21.30
C LYS A 156 -27.25 5.40 -21.13
N GLN A 157 -26.89 5.80 -19.91
CA GLN A 157 -25.59 6.39 -19.65
C GLN A 157 -24.48 5.35 -19.86
N SER A 158 -23.30 5.82 -20.28
CA SER A 158 -22.15 4.95 -20.48
C SER A 158 -21.64 4.40 -19.15
N GLU A 159 -21.01 3.22 -19.17
CA GLU A 159 -20.46 2.55 -17.98
C GLU A 159 -19.49 3.44 -17.19
N ARG A 160 -18.67 4.24 -17.90
CA ARG A 160 -17.76 5.23 -17.30
C ARG A 160 -18.51 6.37 -16.59
N ALA A 161 -19.66 6.79 -17.11
CA ALA A 161 -20.48 7.81 -16.46
C ALA A 161 -21.16 7.26 -15.20
N ILE A 162 -21.62 6.01 -15.24
CA ILE A 162 -22.21 5.33 -14.08
C ILE A 162 -21.18 5.17 -12.96
N SER A 163 -19.95 4.75 -13.28
CA SER A 163 -18.89 4.63 -12.28
C SER A 163 -18.44 5.99 -11.71
N ALA A 164 -18.43 7.04 -12.53
CA ALA A 164 -18.16 8.40 -12.05
C ALA A 164 -19.26 8.90 -11.10
N ILE A 165 -20.53 8.60 -11.41
CA ILE A 165 -21.67 8.92 -10.53
C ILE A 165 -21.58 8.12 -9.23
N GLN A 166 -21.24 6.83 -9.27
CA GLN A 166 -21.07 6.01 -8.07
C GLN A 166 -19.92 6.49 -7.19
N ASN A 167 -18.84 7.01 -7.79
CA ASN A 167 -17.73 7.59 -7.06
C ASN A 167 -17.98 9.03 -6.59
N SER A 168 -19.07 9.66 -7.04
CA SER A 168 -19.40 11.03 -6.65
C SER A 168 -19.75 11.13 -5.17
N TYR A 169 -19.40 12.27 -4.58
CA TYR A 169 -19.71 12.58 -3.19
C TYR A 169 -21.22 12.51 -2.90
N ALA A 170 -22.04 13.03 -3.82
CA ALA A 170 -23.49 13.05 -3.67
C ALA A 170 -24.09 11.63 -3.55
N TYR A 171 -23.62 10.69 -4.36
CA TYR A 171 -24.09 9.31 -4.32
C TYR A 171 -23.67 8.59 -3.03
N LYS A 172 -22.40 8.74 -2.62
CA LYS A 172 -21.92 8.17 -1.35
C LYS A 172 -22.64 8.76 -0.15
N LYS A 173 -22.88 10.08 -0.14
CA LYS A 173 -23.65 10.76 0.90
C LYS A 173 -25.07 10.21 0.98
N GLN A 174 -25.76 10.04 -0.15
CA GLN A 174 -27.10 9.43 -0.17
C GLN A 174 -27.13 8.01 0.40
N GLN A 175 -26.12 7.17 0.10
CA GLN A 175 -26.03 5.83 0.69
C GLN A 175 -25.80 5.87 2.19
N ILE A 176 -24.93 6.78 2.66
CA ILE A 176 -24.68 6.98 4.08
C ILE A 176 -25.95 7.46 4.78
N ASP A 177 -26.65 8.44 4.21
CA ASP A 177 -27.86 9.03 4.77
C ASP A 177 -29.05 8.07 4.74
N ALA A 178 -29.09 7.16 3.77
CA ALA A 178 -30.10 6.10 3.68
C ALA A 178 -29.95 5.02 4.78
N GLU A 179 -28.76 4.85 5.37
CA GLU A 179 -28.59 3.97 6.53
C GLU A 179 -29.16 4.66 7.78
N ASN A 180 -30.08 3.97 8.46
CA ASN A 180 -30.69 4.46 9.70
C ASN A 180 -29.74 4.34 10.89
N TRP A 181 -29.81 5.31 11.80
CA TRP A 181 -29.10 5.24 13.07
C TRP A 181 -29.72 4.20 14.00
N ILE A 182 -28.89 3.32 14.56
CA ILE A 182 -29.27 2.40 15.62
C ILE A 182 -28.86 3.01 16.96
N GLU A 183 -29.81 3.15 17.88
CA GLU A 183 -29.54 3.65 19.22
C GLU A 183 -28.92 2.56 20.09
N LEU A 184 -27.88 2.93 20.84
CA LEU A 184 -27.17 2.07 21.76
C LEU A 184 -27.38 2.55 23.19
N GLN A 185 -27.51 1.59 24.11
CA GLN A 185 -27.52 1.87 25.55
C GLN A 185 -26.09 2.06 26.03
N VAL A 186 -25.85 3.16 26.75
CA VAL A 186 -24.53 3.49 27.28
C VAL A 186 -24.44 2.96 28.70
N TYR A 187 -23.46 2.08 28.92
CA TYR A 187 -23.10 1.55 30.21
C TYR A 187 -21.78 2.16 30.67
N ASP A 188 -21.73 2.69 31.89
CA ASP A 188 -20.48 3.19 32.47
C ASP A 188 -19.56 2.03 32.85
N LYS A 189 -18.25 2.31 32.95
CA LYS A 189 -17.21 1.35 33.36
C LYS A 189 -17.48 0.69 34.72
N LYS A 190 -18.25 1.35 35.59
CA LYS A 190 -18.62 0.85 36.93
C LYS A 190 -19.86 -0.04 36.94
N SER A 191 -20.56 -0.16 35.81
CA SER A 191 -21.75 -0.99 35.73
C SER A 191 -21.40 -2.48 35.68
N ALA A 192 -22.28 -3.33 36.21
CA ALA A 192 -22.06 -4.79 36.24
C ALA A 192 -21.92 -5.38 34.84
N GLY A 193 -22.78 -4.96 33.89
CA GLY A 193 -22.70 -5.45 32.51
C GLY A 193 -21.39 -5.10 31.81
N ALA A 194 -20.76 -3.96 32.15
CA ALA A 194 -19.44 -3.62 31.61
C ALA A 194 -18.32 -4.52 32.16
N ALA A 195 -18.46 -5.02 33.40
CA ALA A 195 -17.51 -5.97 33.97
C ALA A 195 -17.62 -7.34 33.28
N ASP A 196 -18.84 -7.82 33.03
CA ASP A 196 -19.08 -9.09 32.33
C ASP A 196 -18.53 -9.06 30.89
N GLU A 197 -18.79 -7.98 30.16
CA GLU A 197 -18.22 -7.75 28.81
C GLU A 197 -16.69 -7.63 28.85
N PHE A 198 -16.13 -7.03 29.89
CA PHE A 198 -14.67 -6.96 30.07
C PHE A 198 -14.07 -8.33 30.33
N GLU A 199 -14.77 -9.20 31.09
CA GLU A 199 -14.33 -10.57 31.32
C GLU A 199 -14.29 -11.39 30.01
N SER A 200 -15.18 -11.10 29.05
CA SER A 200 -15.17 -11.73 27.72
C SER A 200 -13.94 -11.43 26.85
N LEU A 201 -13.12 -10.43 27.24
CA LEU A 201 -11.84 -10.15 26.56
C LEU A 201 -10.77 -11.19 26.90
N PHE A 202 -10.94 -11.93 28.00
CA PHE A 202 -10.02 -12.98 28.42
C PHE A 202 -10.45 -14.32 27.83
N SER A 203 -9.49 -15.07 27.29
CA SER A 203 -9.74 -16.45 26.90
C SER A 203 -9.67 -17.35 28.13
N GLU A 204 -10.72 -18.13 28.37
CA GLU A 204 -10.70 -19.22 29.34
C GLU A 204 -10.02 -20.48 28.79
N LYS A 205 -9.84 -20.55 27.46
CA LYS A 205 -9.28 -21.71 26.77
C LYS A 205 -7.81 -21.50 26.44
N GLU A 206 -7.00 -22.42 26.90
CA GLU A 206 -5.60 -22.58 26.50
C GLU A 206 -5.53 -23.53 25.30
N GLU A 207 -5.84 -23.00 24.11
CA GLU A 207 -5.60 -23.70 22.85
C GLU A 207 -4.29 -23.20 22.24
N GLU A 208 -3.39 -24.12 21.90
CA GLU A 208 -2.15 -23.78 21.21
C GLU A 208 -2.46 -23.27 19.80
N VAL A 209 -1.99 -22.05 19.49
CA VAL A 209 -2.11 -21.49 18.15
C VAL A 209 -1.05 -22.13 17.27
N VAL A 210 -1.43 -23.18 16.53
CA VAL A 210 -0.54 -23.82 15.56
C VAL A 210 -0.48 -22.98 14.29
N SER A 211 0.67 -22.36 14.03
CA SER A 211 0.93 -21.76 12.72
C SER A 211 1.05 -22.88 11.67
N THR A 212 0.17 -22.88 10.68
CA THR A 212 0.15 -23.90 9.62
C THR A 212 1.27 -23.71 8.59
N MET A 213 2.02 -22.61 8.64
CA MET A 213 3.05 -22.25 7.67
C MET A 213 4.45 -22.51 8.21
N THR A 214 5.33 -22.97 7.33
CA THR A 214 6.78 -23.06 7.61
C THR A 214 7.43 -21.67 7.60
N SER A 215 8.62 -21.55 8.19
CA SER A 215 9.37 -20.28 8.24
C SER A 215 9.59 -19.68 6.84
N ASP A 216 9.94 -20.51 5.86
CA ASP A 216 10.21 -20.07 4.49
C ASP A 216 8.94 -19.60 3.79
N GLU A 217 7.82 -20.30 3.98
CA GLU A 217 6.50 -19.89 3.48
C GLU A 217 6.03 -18.58 4.12
N TYR A 218 6.28 -18.40 5.41
CA TYR A 218 5.96 -17.16 6.12
C TYR A 218 6.76 -15.97 5.57
N ILE A 219 8.07 -16.12 5.39
CA ILE A 219 8.93 -15.07 4.81
C ILE A 219 8.46 -14.74 3.39
N LYS A 220 8.16 -15.76 2.58
CA LYS A 220 7.63 -15.58 1.22
C LYS A 220 6.27 -14.87 1.22
N ALA A 221 5.39 -15.14 2.19
CA ALA A 221 4.10 -14.46 2.32
C ALA A 221 4.24 -13.01 2.80
N MET A 222 5.27 -12.71 3.60
CA MET A 222 5.57 -11.36 4.10
C MET A 222 6.30 -10.48 3.09
N GLN A 223 6.88 -11.06 2.04
CA GLN A 223 7.41 -10.30 0.92
C GLN A 223 6.26 -9.53 0.26
N TYR A 224 6.30 -8.21 0.38
CA TYR A 224 5.41 -7.34 -0.37
C TYR A 224 5.48 -7.73 -1.85
N ARG A 225 4.31 -8.00 -2.43
CA ARG A 225 4.11 -8.24 -3.86
C ARG A 225 4.76 -7.11 -4.67
N SER A 226 6.06 -7.23 -4.99
CA SER A 226 6.64 -6.49 -6.09
C SER A 226 5.93 -7.03 -7.33
N MET A 227 5.07 -6.21 -7.92
CA MET A 227 4.30 -6.47 -9.13
C MET A 227 2.98 -7.27 -8.94
N ALA A 228 1.96 -6.59 -8.40
CA ALA A 228 0.64 -6.65 -9.04
C ALA A 228 0.59 -5.56 -10.14
N ALA A 229 1.37 -5.74 -11.19
CA ALA A 229 1.26 -4.95 -12.40
C ALA A 229 0.43 -5.75 -13.42
N VAL A 230 -0.82 -5.31 -13.61
CA VAL A 230 -1.53 -5.26 -14.91
C VAL A 230 -1.42 -6.51 -15.80
N ASP A 231 -2.41 -7.40 -15.76
CA ASP A 231 -3.45 -7.43 -16.81
C ASP A 231 -4.61 -8.39 -16.50
N LYS A 232 -5.79 -7.97 -16.92
CA LYS A 232 -7.03 -8.75 -16.89
C LYS A 232 -7.09 -9.51 -18.23
N PRO A 233 -7.07 -10.86 -18.27
CA PRO A 233 -7.21 -11.52 -19.56
C PRO A 233 -8.64 -11.39 -20.05
N ARG A 234 -8.80 -10.72 -21.21
CA ARG A 234 -9.99 -10.88 -22.05
C ARG A 234 -10.08 -12.35 -22.45
N ALA A 235 -11.22 -12.96 -22.18
CA ALA A 235 -11.53 -14.29 -22.66
C ALA A 235 -11.48 -14.35 -24.19
N SER A 236 -10.66 -15.25 -24.73
CA SER A 236 -10.94 -15.91 -26.01
C SER A 236 -10.83 -17.42 -25.81
N THR A 237 -11.93 -18.09 -26.13
CA THR A 237 -12.20 -19.53 -26.16
C THR A 237 -11.07 -20.40 -26.73
N ASN A 238 -10.56 -21.35 -25.94
CA ASN A 238 -10.54 -22.82 -26.16
C ASN A 238 -9.63 -23.51 -25.11
N PRO A 239 -9.89 -24.76 -24.66
CA PRO A 239 -9.16 -25.36 -23.54
C PRO A 239 -8.04 -26.35 -23.93
N ALA A 240 -7.06 -26.47 -23.01
CA ALA A 240 -6.02 -27.52 -22.80
C ALA A 240 -4.67 -27.38 -23.54
N PRO A 241 -3.54 -27.96 -23.03
CA PRO A 241 -3.10 -28.21 -21.65
C PRO A 241 -1.74 -27.51 -21.31
N THR A 242 -1.33 -27.58 -20.05
CA THR A 242 -0.09 -27.07 -19.43
C THR A 242 1.19 -27.39 -20.20
N ASN A 243 1.97 -26.35 -20.55
CA ASN A 243 3.41 -26.42 -20.86
C ASN A 243 4.11 -25.25 -20.17
N ASP A 244 5.12 -25.59 -19.36
CA ASP A 244 5.97 -24.70 -18.56
C ASP A 244 6.96 -23.93 -19.45
N GLU A 245 6.50 -22.94 -20.22
CA GLU A 245 7.38 -22.14 -21.10
C GLU A 245 7.31 -20.61 -20.90
N ASP A 246 6.55 -20.09 -19.92
CA ASP A 246 6.31 -18.63 -19.80
C ASP A 246 6.83 -17.94 -18.51
N GLU A 247 7.71 -18.56 -17.71
CA GLU A 247 8.27 -17.94 -16.47
C GLU A 247 9.72 -17.41 -16.55
N GLU A 248 10.28 -17.14 -17.74
CA GLU A 248 11.66 -16.59 -17.85
C GLU A 248 11.74 -15.18 -18.49
N GLN A 249 10.66 -14.38 -18.52
CA GLN A 249 10.66 -13.09 -19.21
C GLN A 249 10.64 -11.82 -18.33
N GLU A 250 10.55 -11.93 -17.00
CA GLU A 250 10.50 -10.73 -16.11
C GLU A 250 11.71 -10.51 -15.19
N ASP A 251 12.66 -11.44 -15.10
CA ASP A 251 13.83 -11.31 -14.19
C ASP A 251 15.08 -10.63 -14.81
N GLU A 252 15.05 -10.21 -16.08
CA GLU A 252 16.24 -9.63 -16.75
C GLU A 252 16.37 -8.10 -16.65
N ILE A 253 15.44 -7.38 -16.00
CA ILE A 253 15.45 -5.90 -16.00
C ILE A 253 16.13 -5.28 -14.77
N ASN A 254 16.32 -5.99 -13.65
CA ASN A 254 16.82 -5.37 -12.40
C ASN A 254 18.09 -5.99 -11.78
N GLY A 255 18.75 -6.94 -12.45
CA GLY A 255 19.99 -7.56 -11.98
C GLY A 255 21.24 -7.04 -12.67
N ALA A 256 21.61 -5.77 -12.47
CA ALA A 256 22.93 -5.30 -12.86
C ALA A 256 23.99 -5.88 -11.92
N CYS A 257 24.78 -6.81 -12.46
CA CYS A 257 26.04 -7.33 -11.90
C CYS A 257 25.91 -8.15 -10.60
N ASP A 258 25.49 -9.41 -10.70
CA ASP A 258 26.03 -10.48 -9.85
C ASP A 258 25.71 -11.87 -10.45
N TRP A 259 26.57 -12.34 -11.33
CA TRP A 259 26.68 -13.77 -11.65
C TRP A 259 28.13 -14.17 -11.48
N THR A 260 28.51 -14.51 -10.24
CA THR A 260 29.76 -15.23 -9.98
C THR A 260 29.57 -16.72 -10.33
N ALA A 261 30.69 -17.40 -10.62
CA ALA A 261 30.77 -18.79 -11.05
C ALA A 261 30.16 -19.85 -10.10
N ALA A 262 29.55 -19.44 -8.98
CA ALA A 262 28.88 -20.33 -8.03
C ALA A 262 27.61 -21.00 -8.61
N SER A 263 26.97 -20.42 -9.63
CA SER A 263 25.73 -20.99 -10.19
C SER A 263 25.96 -22.05 -11.28
N CYS A 264 27.21 -22.40 -11.61
CA CYS A 264 27.55 -23.38 -12.67
C CYS A 264 28.10 -24.73 -12.12
N SER A 265 27.92 -24.99 -10.82
CA SER A 265 28.18 -26.30 -10.19
C SER A 265 26.91 -27.13 -10.01
N SER A 266 25.73 -26.52 -10.16
CA SER A 266 24.43 -27.16 -10.02
C SER A 266 23.65 -27.00 -11.32
N GLN A 267 23.81 -27.95 -12.24
CA GLN A 267 22.82 -28.39 -13.23
C GLN A 267 23.57 -29.14 -14.35
N HIS A 268 23.55 -30.46 -14.21
CA HIS A 268 24.02 -31.39 -15.23
C HIS A 268 22.99 -31.47 -16.37
N GLU A 269 23.49 -31.68 -17.59
CA GLU A 269 22.78 -32.38 -18.67
C GLU A 269 21.66 -31.67 -19.47
N ALA A 270 21.70 -30.36 -19.73
CA ALA A 270 20.95 -29.82 -20.87
C ALA A 270 21.53 -28.50 -21.34
N ARG A 271 21.95 -28.42 -22.62
CA ARG A 271 22.03 -27.21 -23.48
C ARG A 271 23.18 -27.33 -24.49
N LYS A 272 22.98 -28.15 -25.52
CA LYS A 272 23.69 -28.02 -26.80
C LYS A 272 22.90 -27.21 -27.85
N SER A 273 21.59 -26.96 -27.65
CA SER A 273 20.73 -26.33 -28.67
C SER A 273 20.32 -24.87 -28.39
N TYR A 274 20.62 -24.32 -27.20
CA TYR A 274 20.14 -22.99 -26.80
C TYR A 274 20.80 -21.82 -27.55
N TRP A 275 21.95 -22.05 -28.19
CA TRP A 275 22.75 -21.02 -28.85
C TRP A 275 22.27 -20.60 -30.27
N ARG A 276 21.06 -20.99 -30.70
CA ARG A 276 20.59 -20.72 -32.07
C ARG A 276 19.26 -19.98 -32.23
N HIS A 277 18.48 -19.74 -31.17
CA HIS A 277 17.08 -19.30 -31.35
C HIS A 277 16.59 -18.10 -30.54
N SER A 278 17.44 -17.36 -29.81
CA SER A 278 17.01 -16.09 -29.23
C SER A 278 17.52 -14.91 -30.06
N SER A 279 16.62 -14.03 -30.47
CA SER A 279 16.84 -12.79 -31.22
C SER A 279 17.57 -11.71 -30.40
N MET A 280 18.25 -12.10 -29.32
CA MET A 280 18.94 -11.24 -28.36
C MET A 280 20.46 -11.48 -28.49
N TRP A 281 21.20 -10.46 -28.92
CA TRP A 281 22.64 -10.57 -29.11
C TRP A 281 23.34 -10.43 -27.76
N VAL A 282 23.73 -11.54 -27.15
CA VAL A 282 24.62 -11.54 -25.98
C VAL A 282 26.06 -11.41 -26.49
N CYS A 283 26.78 -10.38 -26.07
CA CYS A 283 28.21 -10.24 -26.36
C CYS A 283 29.00 -10.63 -25.12
N MET A 284 29.87 -11.61 -25.29
CA MET A 284 30.81 -12.00 -24.24
C MET A 284 32.07 -11.15 -24.40
N CYS A 285 32.54 -10.51 -23.34
CA CYS A 285 33.77 -9.73 -23.32
C CYS A 285 34.51 -10.00 -22.01
N GLU A 286 35.79 -10.36 -22.09
CA GLU A 286 36.65 -10.63 -20.93
C GLU A 286 36.07 -11.62 -19.88
N GLY A 287 35.33 -12.63 -20.35
CA GLY A 287 34.73 -13.65 -19.48
C GLY A 287 33.35 -13.28 -18.90
N ALA A 288 32.87 -12.06 -19.10
CA ALA A 288 31.54 -11.62 -18.69
C ALA A 288 30.54 -11.57 -19.86
N CYS A 289 29.28 -11.94 -19.61
CA CYS A 289 28.17 -11.80 -20.57
C CYS A 289 27.54 -10.40 -20.45
N PHE A 290 27.51 -9.67 -21.56
CA PHE A 290 26.83 -8.38 -21.67
C PHE A 290 25.63 -8.50 -22.61
N LEU A 291 24.46 -8.04 -22.13
CA LEU A 291 23.25 -7.93 -22.93
C LEU A 291 23.38 -6.73 -23.89
N LEU A 292 23.41 -6.97 -25.21
CA LEU A 292 23.22 -5.89 -26.18
C LEU A 292 21.71 -5.69 -26.36
N ALA A 293 21.21 -4.55 -25.91
CA ALA A 293 19.78 -4.25 -25.98
C ALA A 293 19.28 -4.21 -27.44
N PRO A 294 18.19 -4.92 -27.78
CA PRO A 294 17.55 -4.81 -29.08
C PRO A 294 16.73 -3.51 -29.17
N TRP A 295 16.82 -2.87 -30.34
CA TRP A 295 15.98 -1.78 -30.87
C TRP A 295 14.91 -1.20 -29.93
N CYS A 296 15.28 -0.19 -29.14
CA CYS A 296 14.32 0.72 -28.51
C CYS A 296 14.18 2.00 -29.37
N ALA A 297 12.96 2.28 -29.85
CA ALA A 297 12.70 3.32 -30.85
C ALA A 297 12.81 4.76 -30.31
N ALA A 298 12.88 4.97 -29.00
CA ALA A 298 12.88 6.30 -28.38
C ALA A 298 14.28 6.91 -28.11
N GLU A 299 15.35 6.10 -28.05
CA GLU A 299 16.69 6.57 -27.66
C GLU A 299 17.84 5.87 -28.43
N ARG A 300 17.69 5.70 -29.74
CA ARG A 300 18.68 5.00 -30.61
C ARG A 300 20.14 5.41 -30.41
N ARG A 301 20.39 6.70 -30.11
CA ARG A 301 21.76 7.23 -29.93
C ARG A 301 22.40 6.79 -28.61
N GLN A 302 21.62 6.66 -27.54
CA GLN A 302 22.14 6.26 -26.23
C GLN A 302 22.46 4.75 -26.17
N CYS A 303 21.61 3.90 -26.76
CA CYS A 303 21.89 2.46 -26.87
C CYS A 303 23.13 2.17 -27.73
N ALA A 304 23.32 2.90 -28.84
CA ALA A 304 24.52 2.77 -29.67
C ALA A 304 25.78 3.23 -28.92
N ALA A 305 25.72 4.39 -28.26
CA ALA A 305 26.81 4.91 -27.43
C ALA A 305 27.21 3.92 -26.32
N ARG A 306 26.24 3.29 -25.66
CA ARG A 306 26.50 2.26 -24.64
C ARG A 306 27.26 1.07 -25.21
N ASN A 307 26.80 0.52 -26.34
CA ASN A 307 27.46 -0.62 -26.98
C ASN A 307 28.88 -0.29 -27.45
N ASP A 308 29.11 0.93 -27.94
CA ASP A 308 30.41 1.37 -28.41
C ASP A 308 31.41 1.62 -27.26
N ILE A 309 30.95 2.16 -26.14
CA ILE A 309 31.75 2.31 -24.92
C ILE A 309 32.16 0.94 -24.36
N ILE A 310 31.25 -0.03 -24.31
CA ILE A 310 31.55 -1.40 -23.85
C ILE A 310 32.59 -2.06 -24.76
N LYS A 311 32.47 -1.91 -26.09
CA LYS A 311 33.47 -2.41 -27.04
C LYS A 311 34.83 -1.74 -26.88
N ALA A 312 34.87 -0.46 -26.57
CA ALA A 312 36.13 0.27 -26.36
C ALA A 312 36.83 -0.20 -25.07
N LEU A 313 36.08 -0.40 -23.99
CA LEU A 313 36.57 -0.99 -22.74
C LEU A 313 37.13 -2.40 -22.99
N ALA A 314 36.40 -3.26 -23.72
CA ALA A 314 36.83 -4.62 -24.02
C ALA A 314 38.10 -4.70 -24.90
N LYS A 315 38.35 -3.70 -25.75
CA LYS A 315 39.56 -3.64 -26.58
C LYS A 315 40.78 -3.13 -25.83
N THR A 316 40.60 -2.43 -24.72
CA THR A 316 41.67 -1.72 -24.02
C THR A 316 41.66 -2.08 -22.54
N PRO A 317 42.23 -3.25 -22.16
CA PRO A 317 42.26 -3.71 -20.77
C PRO A 317 43.05 -2.78 -19.83
N SER A 318 43.93 -1.94 -20.39
CA SER A 318 44.66 -0.91 -19.63
C SER A 318 43.84 0.34 -19.29
N GLY A 319 42.55 0.33 -19.62
CA GLY A 319 41.56 1.36 -19.34
C GLY A 319 41.50 2.47 -20.40
N VAL A 320 40.32 3.08 -20.53
CA VAL A 320 39.99 4.12 -21.54
C VAL A 320 39.76 5.48 -20.88
N LEU A 321 40.15 6.56 -21.57
CA LEU A 321 39.88 7.92 -21.11
C LEU A 321 38.49 8.36 -21.54
N ARG A 322 37.74 8.98 -20.62
CA ARG A 322 36.39 9.50 -20.92
C ARG A 322 36.38 10.48 -22.09
N MET A 323 37.39 11.34 -22.20
CA MET A 323 37.47 12.35 -23.27
C MET A 323 37.70 11.70 -24.65
N GLU A 324 38.48 10.62 -24.72
CA GLU A 324 38.68 9.87 -25.96
C GLU A 324 37.37 9.19 -26.41
N LEU A 325 36.56 8.70 -25.49
CA LEU A 325 35.25 8.11 -25.81
C LEU A 325 34.25 9.17 -26.31
N VAL A 326 34.26 10.35 -25.70
CA VAL A 326 33.44 11.50 -26.11
C VAL A 326 33.79 11.95 -27.52
N GLU A 327 35.08 12.03 -27.86
CA GLU A 327 35.56 12.43 -29.18
C GLU A 327 35.31 11.33 -30.24
N ASN A 328 35.69 10.09 -29.95
CA ASN A 328 35.62 8.98 -30.92
C ASN A 328 34.19 8.58 -31.27
N PHE A 329 33.27 8.67 -30.31
CA PHE A 329 31.87 8.25 -30.50
C PHE A 329 30.88 9.42 -30.55
N SER A 330 31.38 10.67 -30.47
CA SER A 330 30.55 11.89 -30.47
C SER A 330 29.41 11.83 -29.45
N VAL A 331 29.71 11.36 -28.24
CA VAL A 331 28.76 11.19 -27.13
C VAL A 331 28.90 12.35 -26.16
N ASP A 332 27.78 12.85 -25.61
CA ASP A 332 27.84 13.87 -24.57
C ASP A 332 28.66 13.40 -23.36
N ALA A 333 29.45 14.31 -22.78
CA ALA A 333 30.40 13.98 -21.73
C ALA A 333 29.72 13.57 -20.41
N GLY A 334 28.49 14.04 -20.17
CA GLY A 334 27.64 13.60 -19.06
C GLY A 334 27.11 12.19 -19.30
N VAL A 335 26.56 11.92 -20.48
CA VAL A 335 26.04 10.60 -20.87
C VAL A 335 27.14 9.52 -20.82
N ALA A 336 28.33 9.82 -21.36
CA ALA A 336 29.46 8.90 -21.30
C ALA A 336 29.87 8.56 -19.86
N LYS A 337 29.81 9.54 -18.94
CA LYS A 337 30.12 9.31 -17.52
C LYS A 337 29.06 8.41 -16.86
N THR A 338 27.78 8.64 -17.15
CA THR A 338 26.68 7.82 -16.61
C THR A 338 26.87 6.36 -17.01
N ILE A 339 27.06 6.11 -18.32
CA ILE A 339 27.29 4.76 -18.86
C ILE A 339 28.54 4.11 -18.26
N LEU A 340 29.66 4.85 -18.17
CA LEU A 340 30.89 4.32 -17.59
C LEU A 340 30.74 3.95 -16.11
N THR A 341 29.94 4.70 -15.35
CA THR A 341 29.71 4.43 -13.92
C THR A 341 28.92 3.13 -13.70
N GLU A 342 28.14 2.69 -14.70
CA GLU A 342 27.42 1.42 -14.66
C GLU A 342 28.37 0.21 -14.73
N PHE A 343 29.37 0.23 -15.63
CA PHE A 343 30.20 -0.96 -15.94
C PHE A 343 31.66 -0.88 -15.48
N ALA A 344 32.16 0.32 -15.23
CA ALA A 344 33.58 0.60 -15.04
C ALA A 344 33.85 1.41 -13.76
N THR A 345 35.09 1.33 -13.30
CA THR A 345 35.61 2.07 -12.15
C THR A 345 36.70 3.04 -12.63
N LEU A 346 36.68 4.27 -12.12
CA LEU A 346 37.66 5.31 -12.45
C LEU A 346 38.89 5.21 -11.55
N GLU A 347 40.06 5.05 -12.15
CA GLU A 347 41.33 5.16 -11.42
C GLU A 347 41.71 6.65 -11.25
N PRO A 348 41.81 7.17 -10.00
CA PRO A 348 41.98 8.61 -9.77
C PRO A 348 43.29 9.20 -10.28
N LYS A 349 44.37 8.40 -10.32
CA LYS A 349 45.72 8.84 -10.69
C LYS A 349 45.89 8.96 -12.21
N THR A 350 45.39 7.98 -12.94
CA THR A 350 45.52 7.89 -14.41
C THR A 350 44.32 8.49 -15.14
N ARG A 351 43.21 8.71 -14.42
CA ARG A 351 41.89 9.13 -14.94
C ARG A 351 41.30 8.18 -15.98
N LYS A 352 41.76 6.93 -16.00
CA LYS A 352 41.27 5.89 -16.90
C LYS A 352 40.13 5.12 -16.25
N TRP A 353 39.21 4.65 -17.09
CA TRP A 353 38.12 3.76 -16.70
C TRP A 353 38.44 2.35 -17.16
N SER A 354 38.36 1.38 -16.24
CA SER A 354 38.49 -0.06 -16.51
C SER A 354 37.25 -0.78 -16.00
N PHE A 355 36.95 -1.98 -16.52
CA PHE A 355 35.83 -2.77 -16.02
C PHE A 355 35.93 -2.97 -14.50
N ARG A 356 34.77 -2.99 -13.84
CA ARG A 356 34.68 -3.25 -12.39
C ARG A 356 35.01 -4.71 -12.06
N ILE A 357 34.84 -5.60 -13.03
CA ILE A 357 35.05 -7.04 -12.90
C ILE A 357 36.39 -7.39 -13.55
N ASP A 358 37.21 -8.18 -12.85
CA ASP A 358 38.48 -8.67 -13.35
C ASP A 358 38.28 -9.75 -14.43
N HIS A 359 39.28 -9.90 -15.30
CA HIS A 359 39.26 -10.87 -16.41
C HIS A 359 39.08 -12.31 -15.92
N ASP A 360 38.06 -13.02 -16.42
CA ASP A 360 37.81 -14.43 -16.08
C ASP A 360 38.25 -15.39 -17.21
N ASP A 361 39.42 -16.00 -17.04
CA ASP A 361 40.00 -16.99 -17.94
C ASP A 361 39.31 -18.37 -17.90
N THR A 362 38.46 -18.63 -16.91
CA THR A 362 37.90 -19.96 -16.68
C THR A 362 36.92 -20.37 -17.78
N PHE A 363 36.20 -19.40 -18.35
CA PHE A 363 35.24 -19.63 -19.43
C PHE A 363 35.93 -20.13 -20.72
N THR A 364 37.00 -19.46 -21.14
CA THR A 364 37.75 -19.78 -22.36
C THR A 364 38.38 -21.17 -22.28
N LYS A 365 38.81 -21.58 -21.09
CA LYS A 365 39.32 -22.94 -20.82
C LYS A 365 38.22 -24.00 -20.85
N ARG A 366 37.03 -23.68 -20.35
CA ARG A 366 35.90 -24.61 -20.22
C ARG A 366 35.13 -24.81 -21.53
N PHE A 367 35.08 -23.79 -22.40
CA PHE A 367 34.33 -23.83 -23.67
C PHE A 367 35.14 -23.34 -24.89
N PRO A 368 36.21 -24.05 -25.29
CA PRO A 368 37.14 -23.59 -26.33
C PRO A 368 36.54 -23.50 -27.74
N ALA A 369 35.50 -24.28 -28.04
CA ALA A 369 34.82 -24.23 -29.34
C ALA A 369 33.96 -22.96 -29.52
N VAL A 370 33.32 -22.51 -28.43
CA VAL A 370 32.48 -21.30 -28.41
C VAL A 370 33.38 -20.06 -28.45
N ALA A 371 34.47 -20.04 -27.68
CA ALA A 371 35.47 -18.98 -27.72
C ALA A 371 36.03 -18.73 -29.14
N LYS A 372 36.34 -19.79 -29.90
CA LYS A 372 36.80 -19.69 -31.29
C LYS A 372 35.77 -19.10 -32.26
N THR A 373 34.48 -19.25 -31.96
CA THR A 373 33.38 -18.80 -32.84
C THR A 373 32.99 -17.35 -32.56
N ILE A 374 33.12 -16.90 -31.30
CA ILE A 374 32.76 -15.54 -30.86
C ILE A 374 33.88 -14.51 -31.12
N LYS A 375 35.10 -14.95 -31.50
CA LYS A 375 36.30 -14.09 -31.60
C LYS A 375 36.51 -13.25 -30.33
N LEU A 376 36.34 -13.91 -29.18
CA LEU A 376 36.80 -13.41 -27.88
C LEU A 376 38.31 -13.25 -27.88
#